data_AF-A0A2W4U4R5-F1
#
_entry.id   AF-A0A2W4U4R5-F1
#
_cell.length_a   1.000
_cell.length_b   1.000
_cell.length_c   1.000
_cell.angle_alpha   90.00
_cell.angle_beta   90.00
_cell.angle_gamma   90.00
#
_symmetry.space_group_name_H-M   'P 1'
#
loop_
_entity.id
_entity.type
_entity.pdbx_description
1 polymer ?
#
loop_
_entity_poly.entity_id
_entity_poly.type
_entity_poly.pdbx_seq_one_letter_code
_entity_poly.pdbx_strand_id
1 'polypeptide(L)' 'MSRLDERQRRWLAAVESNRIGRGGTGQLRTITGLDINTIRRGRQELAAAFTSNPVGRIREAGGGRKRIEKK' A
#
# COMPACT_ATOMS: atom_id res chain seq x y z
N MET A 1 10.53 9.75 -2.61
CA MET A 1 10.08 8.38 -2.98
C MET A 1 11.22 7.38 -3.10
N SER A 2 12.35 7.73 -3.72
CA SER A 2 13.44 6.78 -4.02
C SER A 2 14.12 6.11 -2.81
N ARG A 3 14.05 6.72 -1.62
CA ARG A 3 14.61 6.15 -0.36
C ARG A 3 13.58 5.41 0.50
N LEU A 4 12.32 5.44 0.12
CA LEU A 4 11.23 4.81 0.88
C LEU A 4 10.94 3.41 0.32
N ASP A 5 10.69 2.47 1.21
CA ASP A 5 10.20 1.15 0.79
C ASP A 5 8.78 1.23 0.20
N GLU A 6 8.28 0.11 -0.32
CA GLU A 6 6.97 0.08 -0.97
C GLU A 6 5.82 0.42 -0.02
N ARG A 7 5.89 -0.02 1.25
CA ARG A 7 4.86 0.24 2.25
C ARG A 7 4.89 1.70 2.68
N GLN A 8 6.07 2.22 2.96
CA GLN A 8 6.27 3.61 3.35
C GLN A 8 5.79 4.57 2.25
N ARG A 9 6.09 4.28 0.99
CA ARG A 9 5.56 5.08 -0.15
C ARG A 9 4.04 5.06 -0.19
N ARG A 10 3.45 3.87 -0.03
CA ARG A 10 1.99 3.69 0.01
C ARG A 10 1.35 4.49 1.15
N TRP A 11 1.90 4.40 2.36
CA TRP A 11 1.36 5.08 3.54
C TRP A 11 1.52 6.59 3.46
N LEU A 12 2.69 7.07 3.03
CA LEU A 12 2.90 8.51 2.82
C LEU A 12 1.87 9.07 1.84
N ALA A 13 1.69 8.40 0.69
CA ALA A 13 0.67 8.81 -0.27
C ALA A 13 -0.75 8.70 0.31
N ALA A 14 -1.05 7.70 1.13
CA ALA A 14 -2.36 7.59 1.75
C ALA A 14 -2.64 8.71 2.77
N VAL A 15 -1.66 9.08 3.59
CA VAL A 15 -1.75 10.21 4.53
C VAL A 15 -2.00 11.51 3.77
N GLU A 16 -1.18 11.80 2.76
CA GLU A 16 -1.34 13.03 1.96
C GLU A 16 -2.68 13.05 1.21
N SER A 17 -3.15 11.89 0.72
CA SER A 17 -4.45 11.79 0.05
C SER A 17 -5.61 12.06 1.01
N ASN A 18 -5.52 11.58 2.26
CA ASN A 18 -6.49 11.90 3.31
C ASN A 18 -6.49 13.40 3.61
N ARG A 19 -5.31 14.01 3.71
CA ARG A 19 -5.13 15.44 3.99
C ARG A 19 -5.72 16.34 2.89
N ILE A 20 -5.54 15.97 1.62
CA ILE A 20 -6.10 16.70 0.47
C ILE A 20 -7.62 16.52 0.38
N GLY A 21 -8.14 15.34 0.75
CA GLY A 21 -9.57 15.04 0.71
C GLY A 21 -10.05 14.63 -0.68
N ARG A 22 -11.15 15.22 -1.17
CA ARG A 22 -11.78 14.83 -2.44
C ARG A 22 -10.81 15.07 -3.60
N GLY A 23 -10.56 14.04 -4.40
CA GLY A 23 -9.61 14.11 -5.53
C GLY A 23 -8.14 13.87 -5.16
N GLY A 24 -7.79 13.82 -3.86
CA GLY A 24 -6.41 13.64 -3.40
C GLY A 24 -5.75 12.36 -3.93
N THR A 25 -6.50 11.26 -4.05
CA THR A 25 -5.99 10.02 -4.65
C THR A 25 -5.58 10.18 -6.11
N GLY A 26 -6.37 10.92 -6.90
CA GLY A 26 -6.05 11.18 -8.30
C GLY A 26 -4.83 12.09 -8.44
N GLN A 27 -4.77 13.14 -7.63
CA GLN A 27 -3.62 14.05 -7.59
C GLN A 27 -2.32 13.33 -7.21
N LEU A 28 -2.38 12.47 -6.19
CA LEU A 28 -1.19 11.74 -5.75
C LEU A 28 -0.77 10.61 -6.69
N ARG A 29 -1.70 10.00 -7.44
CA ARG A 29 -1.31 9.12 -8.55
C ARG A 29 -0.39 9.87 -9.51
N THR A 30 -0.76 11.09 -9.91
CA THR A 30 0.03 11.89 -10.85
C THR A 30 1.38 12.31 -10.25
N ILE A 31 1.41 12.73 -8.98
CA ILE A 31 2.65 13.20 -8.32
C ILE A 31 3.62 12.04 -8.02
N THR A 32 3.11 10.91 -7.54
CA THR A 32 3.94 9.81 -7.00
C THR A 32 4.16 8.68 -8.00
N GLY A 33 3.36 8.61 -9.06
CA GLY A 33 3.33 7.49 -10.00
C GLY A 33 2.72 6.21 -9.44
N LEU A 34 2.16 6.24 -8.22
CA LEU A 34 1.53 5.08 -7.61
C LEU A 34 0.14 4.82 -8.19
N ASP A 35 -0.22 3.53 -8.29
CA ASP A 35 -1.56 3.15 -8.70
C ASP A 35 -2.64 3.62 -7.70
N ILE A 36 -3.83 3.92 -8.21
CA ILE A 36 -4.98 4.36 -7.40
C ILE A 36 -5.32 3.32 -6.34
N ASN A 37 -5.28 2.03 -6.67
CA ASN A 37 -5.60 0.96 -5.71
C ASN A 37 -4.54 0.87 -4.63
N THR A 38 -3.28 1.12 -4.95
CA THR A 38 -2.18 1.19 -3.96
C THR A 38 -2.45 2.31 -2.94
N ILE A 39 -2.80 3.51 -3.40
CA ILE A 39 -3.12 4.63 -2.50
C ILE A 39 -4.38 4.33 -1.66
N ARG A 40 -5.43 3.77 -2.27
CA ARG A 40 -6.66 3.36 -1.55
C ARG A 40 -6.38 2.30 -0.49
N ARG A 41 -5.56 1.29 -0.82
CA ARG A 41 -5.12 0.27 0.14
C ARG A 41 -4.40 0.91 1.31
N GLY A 42 -3.48 1.85 1.06
CA GLY A 42 -2.83 2.60 2.14
C GLY A 42 -3.80 3.37 3.03
N ARG A 43 -4.87 3.95 2.47
CA ARG A 43 -5.91 4.65 3.24
C ARG A 43 -6.71 3.70 4.12
N GLN A 44 -7.03 2.51 3.62
CA GLN A 44 -7.67 1.44 4.39
C GLN A 44 -6.75 0.94 5.52
N GLU A 45 -5.47 0.73 5.23
CA GLU A 45 -4.46 0.32 6.21
C GLU A 45 -4.31 1.37 7.34
N LEU A 46 -4.32 2.66 7.00
CA LEU A 46 -4.33 3.76 7.98
C LEU A 46 -5.60 3.78 8.83
N ALA A 47 -6.77 3.64 8.20
CA ALA A 47 -8.05 3.60 8.91
C ALA A 47 -8.15 2.41 9.87
N ALA A 48 -7.51 1.29 9.52
CA ALA A 48 -7.39 0.11 10.36
C ALA A 48 -6.18 0.16 11.32
N ALA A 49 -5.56 1.33 11.56
CA ALA A 49 -4.42 1.51 12.45
C ALA A 49 -3.28 0.49 12.26
N PHE A 50 -3.04 0.08 11.01
CA PHE A 50 -2.06 -0.94 10.63
C PHE A 50 -2.22 -2.31 11.30
N THR A 51 -3.41 -2.67 11.81
CA THR A 51 -3.63 -3.95 12.51
C THR A 51 -3.25 -5.20 11.68
N SER A 52 -3.31 -5.11 10.35
CA SER A 52 -2.92 -6.19 9.44
C SER A 52 -1.42 -6.22 9.08
N ASN A 53 -0.61 -5.29 9.58
CA ASN A 53 0.81 -5.13 9.21
C ASN A 53 1.72 -5.22 10.43
N PRO A 54 2.17 -6.44 10.82
CA PRO A 54 3.14 -6.58 11.91
C PRO A 54 4.45 -5.87 11.58
N VAL A 55 5.00 -5.17 12.57
CA VAL A 55 6.28 -4.46 12.52
C VAL A 55 7.38 -5.51 12.30
N GLY A 56 8.18 -5.35 11.24
CA GLY A 56 9.41 -6.14 11.04
C GLY A 56 9.53 -6.92 9.73
N ARG A 57 8.43 -7.19 8.99
CA ARG A 57 8.52 -7.86 7.68
C ARG A 57 7.86 -7.03 6.60
N ILE A 58 8.64 -6.44 5.68
CA ILE A 58 8.17 -5.54 4.60
C ILE A 58 7.44 -6.31 3.47
N ARG A 59 7.78 -7.59 3.23
CA ARG A 59 7.07 -8.44 2.27
C ARG A 59 6.13 -9.39 2.99
N GLU A 60 4.91 -9.51 2.52
CA GLU A 60 4.01 -10.59 2.97
C GLU A 60 4.66 -11.95 2.67
N ALA A 61 4.23 -13.01 3.38
CA ALA A 61 4.65 -14.36 3.04
C ALA A 61 4.30 -14.63 1.57
N GLY A 62 5.28 -15.08 0.78
CA GLY A 62 5.00 -15.48 -0.60
C GLY A 62 3.94 -16.58 -0.61
N GLY A 63 3.06 -16.59 -1.60
CA GLY A 63 1.87 -17.46 -1.69
C GLY A 63 2.12 -18.98 -1.78
N GLY A 64 3.31 -19.44 -1.41
CA GLY A 64 3.72 -20.84 -1.46
C GLY A 64 3.88 -21.36 -2.89
N ARG A 65 4.48 -22.54 -3.01
CA ARG A 65 4.49 -23.30 -4.27
C ARG A 65 3.10 -23.95 -4.41
N LYS A 66 2.41 -23.73 -5.53
CA LYS A 66 1.16 -24.45 -5.84
C LYS A 66 1.45 -25.96 -5.77
N ARG A 67 0.61 -26.71 -5.04
CA ARG A 67 0.74 -28.19 -4.97
C ARG A 67 0.56 -28.76 -6.37
N ILE A 68 1.44 -29.68 -6.75
CA ILE A 68 1.26 -30.50 -7.94
C ILE A 68 0.18 -31.52 -7.58
N GLU A 69 -1.02 -31.36 -8.12
CA GLU A 69 -2.02 -32.43 -8.10
C GLU A 69 -1.42 -33.62 -8.85
N LYS A 70 -1.28 -34.76 -8.15
CA LYS A 70 -0.94 -36.01 -8.81
C LYS A 70 -2.17 -36.45 -9.61
N LYS A 71 -1.98 -36.63 -10.92
CA LYS A 71 -2.94 -37.29 -11.82
C LYS A 71 -2.98 -38.79 -11.53
#